data_AF-A0A165AC95-F1
#
_entry.id   AF-A0A165AC95-F1
#
_cell.length_a   1.000
_cell.length_b   1.000
_cell.length_c   1.000
_cell.angle_alpha   90.00
_cell.angle_beta   90.00
_cell.angle_gamma   90.00
#
_symmetry.space_group_name_H-M   'P 1'
#
loop_
_entity.id
_entity.type
_entity.pdbx_description
1 polymer ?
#
loop_
_entity_poly.entity_id
_entity_poly.type
_entity_poly.pdbx_seq_one_letter_code
_entity_poly.pdbx_strand_id
1 'polypeptide(L)'
;MLTKGVLIPNVRDITDIDIAQLRWILVIEKEAKGYPDILTRSFLCYLQDHINLPGQLDHPARASVPIYCLVDFDPDGIAIYSTYRYGSKSLRHENPHLLCPNIHWIGLRSSDIMRPDRTGVPSDNDIALAANEEKTSQTHVERGLLHLTARDRRRAKRMLEWDNASSMGLPNVANCNIASGHDNVEVEDEATAWKRELQVMLMLNVKAEIQILSDQQMSLEAWLEEKLLENTPLV
;
A
#
# COMPACT_ATOMS: atom_id res chain seq x y z
N MET A 1 26.30 -7.35 2.77
CA MET A 1 26.51 -7.25 1.31
C MET A 1 25.22 -6.71 0.71
N LEU A 2 25.20 -5.48 0.21
CA LEU A 2 24.10 -5.01 -0.63
C LEU A 2 24.22 -5.74 -1.97
N THR A 3 23.42 -6.79 -2.15
CA THR A 3 23.29 -7.46 -3.44
C THR A 3 22.73 -6.46 -4.43
N LYS A 4 23.42 -6.29 -5.58
CA LYS A 4 22.83 -5.60 -6.73
C LYS A 4 21.48 -6.25 -7.03
N GLY A 5 20.44 -5.44 -7.20
CA GLY A 5 19.12 -5.93 -7.59
C GLY A 5 19.19 -6.75 -8.87
N VAL A 6 18.32 -7.75 -8.97
CA VAL A 6 18.18 -8.61 -10.15
C VAL A 6 16.92 -8.19 -10.90
N LEU A 7 16.98 -8.22 -12.23
CA LEU A 7 15.78 -7.99 -13.03
C LEU A 7 14.79 -9.13 -12.82
N ILE A 8 13.50 -8.80 -12.72
CA ILE A 8 12.45 -9.80 -12.60
C ILE A 8 12.47 -10.69 -13.86
N PRO A 9 12.65 -12.01 -13.72
CA PRO A 9 12.66 -12.92 -14.87
C PRO A 9 11.25 -13.07 -15.42
N ASN A 10 11.14 -13.55 -16.67
CA ASN A 10 9.85 -14.04 -17.15
C ASN A 10 9.48 -15.28 -16.33
N VAL A 11 8.24 -15.35 -15.85
CA VAL A 11 7.75 -16.49 -15.06
C VAL A 11 7.92 -17.83 -15.79
N ARG A 12 7.85 -17.82 -17.13
CA ARG A 12 8.06 -19.02 -17.96
C ARG A 12 9.49 -19.54 -17.94
N ASP A 13 10.45 -18.69 -17.59
CA ASP A 13 11.87 -19.03 -17.54
C ASP A 13 12.31 -19.48 -16.13
N ILE A 14 11.41 -19.45 -15.14
CA ILE A 14 11.69 -19.88 -13.77
C ILE A 14 11.54 -21.40 -13.68
N THR A 15 12.65 -22.10 -13.43
CA THR A 15 12.64 -23.56 -13.23
C THR A 15 12.36 -23.96 -11.80
N ASP A 16 12.85 -23.18 -10.83
CA ASP A 16 12.72 -23.43 -9.41
C ASP A 16 12.89 -22.11 -8.64
N ILE A 17 12.23 -22.00 -7.48
CA ILE A 17 12.39 -20.89 -6.56
C ILE A 17 12.37 -21.38 -5.11
N ASP A 18 13.49 -21.17 -4.41
CA ASP A 18 13.57 -21.49 -2.99
C ASP A 18 13.03 -20.32 -2.15
N ILE A 19 11.85 -20.53 -1.57
CA ILE A 19 11.21 -19.59 -0.64
C ILE A 19 11.21 -20.12 0.81
N ALA A 20 12.06 -21.11 1.13
CA ALA A 20 12.17 -21.78 2.43
C ALA A 20 12.24 -20.81 3.63
N GLN A 21 13.03 -19.74 3.47
CA GLN A 21 13.32 -18.78 4.54
C GLN A 21 12.56 -17.46 4.39
N LEU A 22 11.66 -17.37 3.40
CA LEU A 22 10.91 -16.15 3.13
C LEU A 22 9.90 -15.91 4.25
N ARG A 23 9.97 -14.75 4.90
CA ARG A 23 9.06 -14.35 5.99
C ARG A 23 8.00 -13.36 5.54
N TRP A 24 8.32 -12.52 4.58
CA TRP A 24 7.42 -11.53 3.97
C TRP A 24 7.98 -11.11 2.63
N ILE A 25 7.13 -10.54 1.78
CA ILE A 25 7.49 -9.87 0.53
C ILE A 25 7.13 -8.40 0.68
N LEU A 26 8.04 -7.49 0.35
CA LEU A 26 7.79 -6.05 0.32
C LEU A 26 7.91 -5.51 -1.10
N VAL A 27 6.81 -5.00 -1.62
CA VAL A 27 6.74 -4.27 -2.88
C VAL A 27 6.86 -2.78 -2.59
N ILE A 28 7.88 -2.13 -3.14
CA ILE A 28 8.15 -0.71 -2.93
C ILE A 28 7.92 0.04 -4.24
N GLU A 29 7.26 1.19 -4.16
CA GLU A 29 7.19 2.14 -5.27
C GLU A 29 8.60 2.55 -5.75
N LYS A 30 8.82 2.51 -7.05
CA LYS A 30 10.09 2.94 -7.65
C LYS A 30 9.99 4.41 -8.03
N GLU A 31 11.03 5.20 -7.76
CA GLU A 31 11.13 6.64 -8.10
C GLU A 31 10.93 6.96 -9.60
N ALA A 32 11.00 5.95 -10.48
CA ALA A 32 10.65 6.10 -11.88
C ALA A 32 9.14 5.95 -12.08
N LYS A 33 8.46 7.07 -12.36
CA LYS A 33 7.02 7.18 -12.66
C LYS A 33 6.53 6.05 -13.57
N GLY A 34 5.97 4.99 -13.00
CA GLY A 34 5.54 3.81 -13.73
C GLY A 34 4.57 2.96 -12.92
N TYR A 35 3.47 2.56 -13.57
CA TYR A 35 2.60 1.51 -13.04
C TYR A 35 3.31 0.17 -13.14
N PRO A 36 3.01 -0.78 -12.23
CA PRO A 36 3.61 -2.11 -12.31
C PRO A 36 3.24 -2.78 -13.63
N ASP A 37 4.25 -3.25 -14.34
CA ASP A 37 4.09 -3.90 -15.64
C ASP A 37 3.60 -5.35 -15.50
N ILE A 38 3.30 -5.98 -16.65
CA ILE A 38 2.80 -7.36 -16.70
C ILE A 38 3.83 -8.34 -16.14
N LEU A 39 5.14 -8.10 -16.36
CA LEU A 39 6.21 -8.97 -15.85
C LEU A 39 6.25 -8.93 -14.32
N THR A 40 6.25 -7.75 -13.74
CA THR A 40 6.26 -7.55 -12.29
C THR A 40 5.03 -8.16 -11.63
N ARG A 41 3.84 -7.91 -12.21
CA ARG A 41 2.57 -8.45 -11.69
C ARG A 41 2.48 -9.97 -11.82
N SER A 42 2.94 -10.54 -12.94
CA SER A 42 2.92 -12.00 -13.13
C SER A 42 3.89 -12.70 -12.19
N PHE A 43 5.06 -12.11 -11.94
CA PHE A 43 6.01 -12.64 -10.96
C PHE A 43 5.45 -12.61 -9.53
N LEU A 44 4.77 -11.53 -9.14
CA LEU A 44 4.14 -11.47 -7.82
C LEU A 44 3.01 -12.50 -7.66
N CYS A 45 2.19 -12.69 -8.71
CA CYS A 45 1.17 -13.75 -8.73
C CYS A 45 1.80 -15.15 -8.60
N TYR A 46 2.89 -15.40 -9.35
CA TYR A 46 3.65 -16.63 -9.25
C TYR A 46 4.15 -16.88 -7.82
N LEU A 47 4.74 -15.88 -7.15
CA LEU A 47 5.16 -16.00 -5.75
C LEU A 47 3.98 -16.33 -4.82
N GLN A 48 2.86 -15.61 -4.97
CA GLN A 48 1.66 -15.84 -4.17
C GLN A 48 1.16 -17.29 -4.32
N ASP A 49 1.12 -17.82 -5.54
CA ASP A 49 0.68 -19.19 -5.79
C ASP A 49 1.63 -20.20 -5.13
N HIS A 50 2.95 -19.98 -5.19
CA HIS A 50 3.95 -20.86 -4.58
C HIS A 50 3.92 -20.84 -3.05
N ILE A 51 3.62 -19.69 -2.45
CA ILE A 51 3.43 -19.53 -1.00
C ILE A 51 2.20 -20.32 -0.53
N ASN A 52 1.15 -20.39 -1.35
CA ASN A 52 -0.14 -20.97 -0.98
C ASN A 52 -0.28 -22.48 -1.33
N LEU A 53 0.75 -23.13 -1.87
CA LEU A 53 0.66 -24.55 -2.25
C LEU A 53 0.51 -25.46 -1.02
N PRO A 54 -0.59 -26.24 -0.90
CA PRO A 54 -0.76 -27.23 0.15
C PRO A 54 0.10 -28.47 -0.14
N GLY A 55 1.15 -28.71 0.66
CA GLY A 55 1.95 -29.94 0.52
C GLY A 55 3.42 -29.88 0.96
N GLN A 56 3.99 -28.70 1.21
CA GLN A 56 5.29 -28.56 1.91
C GLN A 56 5.11 -28.45 3.45
N LEU A 57 4.08 -29.10 3.98
CA LEU A 57 3.58 -28.95 5.35
C LEU A 57 4.14 -30.02 6.27
N ASP A 58 5.39 -29.84 6.71
CA ASP A 58 5.88 -30.43 7.97
C ASP A 58 6.15 -29.35 9.04
N HIS A 59 5.89 -28.07 8.74
CA HIS A 59 6.07 -26.97 9.69
C HIS A 59 4.77 -26.17 9.91
N PRO A 60 4.13 -26.27 11.10
CA PRO A 60 2.86 -25.58 11.40
C PRO A 60 2.96 -24.05 11.45
N ALA A 61 4.16 -23.49 11.30
CA ALA A 61 4.43 -22.04 11.39
C ALA A 61 4.67 -21.34 10.04
N ARG A 62 4.53 -22.03 8.90
CA ARG A 62 4.64 -21.42 7.55
C ARG A 62 3.30 -20.99 6.98
N ALA A 63 2.30 -20.79 7.83
CA ALA A 63 1.02 -20.24 7.46
C ALA A 63 1.22 -18.79 6.94
N SER A 64 0.99 -18.60 5.65
CA SER A 64 0.90 -17.30 4.94
C SER A 64 2.14 -16.41 5.04
N VAL A 65 3.00 -16.43 4.02
CA VAL A 65 3.99 -15.35 3.84
C VAL A 65 3.25 -14.10 3.37
N PRO A 66 3.13 -13.04 4.20
CA PRO A 66 2.42 -11.84 3.81
C PRO A 66 3.16 -11.07 2.71
N ILE A 67 2.37 -10.45 1.84
CA ILE A 67 2.85 -9.55 0.80
C ILE A 67 2.41 -8.15 1.18
N TYR A 68 3.37 -7.23 1.28
CA TYR A 68 3.17 -5.85 1.67
C TYR A 68 3.46 -4.90 0.52
N CYS A 69 2.77 -3.76 0.48
CA CYS A 69 2.97 -2.69 -0.49
C CYS A 69 3.24 -1.36 0.21
N LEU A 70 4.43 -0.80 -0.01
CA LEU A 70 4.88 0.49 0.48
C LEU A 70 4.91 1.48 -0.70
N VAL A 71 4.00 2.46 -0.65
CA VAL A 71 3.79 3.49 -1.69
C VAL A 71 3.66 4.86 -1.04
N ASP A 72 3.86 5.90 -1.82
CA ASP A 72 3.70 7.29 -1.40
C ASP A 72 2.25 7.62 -0.99
N PHE A 73 2.09 8.62 -0.13
CA PHE A 73 0.78 9.19 0.18
C PHE A 73 0.36 10.15 -0.92
N ASP A 74 0.07 9.60 -2.10
CA ASP A 74 -0.49 10.34 -3.22
C ASP A 74 -1.46 9.49 -4.08
N PRO A 75 -2.20 10.09 -5.03
CA PRO A 75 -3.15 9.33 -5.84
C PRO A 75 -2.51 8.35 -6.85
N ASP A 76 -1.25 8.57 -7.24
CA ASP A 76 -0.53 7.64 -8.11
C ASP A 76 -0.06 6.42 -7.30
N GLY A 77 0.46 6.60 -6.08
CA GLY A 77 0.84 5.56 -5.12
C GLY A 77 -0.33 4.65 -4.73
N ILE A 78 -1.49 5.23 -4.36
CA ILE A 78 -2.71 4.44 -4.11
C ILE A 78 -3.14 3.67 -5.36
N ALA A 79 -2.96 4.25 -6.56
CA ALA A 79 -3.29 3.55 -7.79
C ALA A 79 -2.32 2.40 -8.11
N ILE A 80 -1.05 2.49 -7.70
CA ILE A 80 -0.08 1.39 -7.80
C ILE A 80 -0.56 0.21 -6.94
N TYR A 81 -0.84 0.45 -5.66
CA TYR A 81 -1.42 -0.57 -4.77
C TYR A 81 -2.70 -1.18 -5.35
N SER A 82 -3.63 -0.33 -5.80
CA SER A 82 -4.89 -0.77 -6.40
C SER A 82 -4.67 -1.64 -7.64
N THR A 83 -3.62 -1.37 -8.43
CA THR A 83 -3.30 -2.15 -9.63
C THR A 83 -2.84 -3.58 -9.29
N TYR A 84 -2.07 -3.75 -8.22
CA TYR A 84 -1.69 -5.09 -7.75
C TYR A 84 -2.90 -5.85 -7.23
N ARG A 85 -3.73 -5.21 -6.40
CA ARG A 85 -4.82 -5.89 -5.70
C ARG A 85 -6.04 -6.15 -6.58
N TYR A 86 -6.49 -5.13 -7.30
CA TYR A 86 -7.76 -5.14 -8.04
C TYR A 86 -7.56 -5.13 -9.57
N GLY A 87 -6.32 -4.98 -10.02
CA GLY A 87 -5.98 -5.00 -11.44
C GLY A 87 -6.05 -3.65 -12.12
N SER A 88 -5.81 -3.65 -13.43
CA SER A 88 -5.82 -2.45 -14.26
C SER A 88 -6.99 -2.46 -15.24
N LYS A 89 -7.66 -1.31 -15.39
CA LYS A 89 -8.70 -1.13 -16.42
C LYS A 89 -8.14 -1.25 -17.85
N SER A 90 -6.90 -0.81 -18.08
CA SER A 90 -6.26 -0.91 -19.40
C SER A 90 -5.85 -2.34 -19.76
N LEU A 91 -5.73 -3.22 -18.76
CA LEU A 91 -5.31 -4.62 -18.91
C LEU A 91 -6.40 -5.59 -18.40
N ARG A 92 -7.68 -5.23 -18.53
CA ARG A 92 -8.81 -6.02 -18.00
C ARG A 92 -8.79 -7.50 -18.40
N HIS A 93 -8.34 -7.80 -19.62
CA HIS A 93 -8.30 -9.15 -20.16
C HIS A 93 -7.15 -9.99 -19.57
N GLU A 94 -6.09 -9.33 -19.10
CA GLU A 94 -4.93 -9.96 -18.45
C GLU A 94 -5.10 -10.05 -16.94
N ASN A 95 -6.01 -9.25 -16.35
CA ASN A 95 -6.20 -9.18 -14.90
C ASN A 95 -6.37 -10.55 -14.23
N PRO A 96 -7.15 -11.53 -14.74
CA PRO A 96 -7.35 -12.80 -14.05
C PRO A 96 -6.06 -13.55 -13.63
N HIS A 97 -4.92 -13.25 -14.26
CA HIS A 97 -3.62 -13.88 -13.98
C HIS A 97 -2.58 -12.91 -13.41
N LEU A 98 -3.00 -11.70 -13.01
CA LEU A 98 -2.12 -10.61 -12.61
C LEU A 98 -2.58 -9.91 -11.31
N LEU A 99 -3.43 -10.56 -10.52
CA LEU A 99 -3.90 -10.03 -9.24
C LEU A 99 -3.11 -10.64 -8.09
N CYS A 100 -2.87 -9.81 -7.09
CA CYS A 100 -2.36 -10.23 -5.80
C CYS A 100 -3.37 -9.77 -4.73
N PRO A 101 -4.53 -10.44 -4.60
CA PRO A 101 -5.60 -9.99 -3.69
C PRO A 101 -5.17 -9.95 -2.22
N ASN A 102 -4.16 -10.75 -1.84
CA ASN A 102 -3.64 -10.82 -0.46
C ASN A 102 -2.52 -9.79 -0.18
N ILE A 103 -2.29 -8.82 -1.09
CA ILE A 103 -1.33 -7.74 -0.84
C ILE A 103 -1.90 -6.73 0.15
N HIS A 104 -1.16 -6.44 1.22
CA HIS A 104 -1.55 -5.50 2.27
C HIS A 104 -0.88 -4.16 2.05
N TRP A 105 -1.66 -3.08 2.18
CA TRP A 105 -1.13 -1.73 2.04
C TRP A 105 -0.53 -1.23 3.36
N ILE A 106 0.80 -1.11 3.40
CA ILE A 106 1.55 -0.53 4.53
C ILE A 106 2.20 0.81 4.20
N GLY A 107 1.88 1.38 3.03
CA GLY A 107 2.36 2.70 2.62
C GLY A 107 1.89 3.81 3.55
N LEU A 108 2.41 5.02 3.30
CA LEU A 108 2.06 6.19 4.10
C LEU A 108 0.54 6.41 4.11
N ARG A 109 -0.02 6.62 5.31
CA ARG A 109 -1.42 7.00 5.52
C ARG A 109 -1.53 8.38 6.16
N SER A 110 -2.73 8.95 6.12
CA SER A 110 -3.05 10.20 6.80
C SER A 110 -2.71 10.17 8.30
N SER A 111 -2.88 9.01 8.96
CA SER A 111 -2.52 8.84 10.37
C SER A 111 -1.02 8.96 10.63
N ASP A 112 -0.17 8.59 9.67
CA ASP A 112 1.28 8.75 9.79
C ASP A 112 1.72 10.22 9.65
N ILE A 113 0.96 10.99 8.87
CA ILE A 113 1.20 12.41 8.60
C ILE A 113 0.66 13.31 9.73
N MET A 114 -0.45 12.92 10.35
CA MET A 114 -1.12 13.70 11.39
C MET A 114 -0.58 13.47 12.80
N ARG A 115 0.38 12.55 12.98
CA ARG A 115 0.95 12.22 14.30
C ARG A 115 1.69 13.46 14.89
N PRO A 116 1.24 14.01 16.04
CA PRO A 116 1.83 15.21 16.62
C PRO A 116 3.22 14.97 17.24
N ASP A 117 3.56 13.72 17.56
CA ASP A 117 4.83 13.33 18.18
C ASP A 117 6.00 13.19 17.20
N ARG A 118 5.71 13.00 15.90
CA ARG A 118 6.72 12.73 14.85
C ARG A 118 7.25 13.98 14.13
N THR A 119 6.73 15.16 14.45
CA THR A 119 7.07 16.42 13.73
C THR A 119 7.54 17.55 14.63
N GLY A 120 7.93 17.24 15.88
CA GLY A 120 8.35 18.25 16.85
C GLY A 120 7.15 18.81 17.64
N VAL A 121 7.20 18.56 18.95
CA VAL A 121 6.39 19.10 20.06
C VAL A 121 5.14 19.92 19.67
N PRO A 122 3.91 19.44 19.97
CA PRO A 122 2.76 20.33 20.00
C PRO A 122 2.93 21.30 21.17
N SER A 123 3.06 22.60 20.88
CA SER A 123 2.90 23.63 21.90
C SER A 123 1.40 23.89 22.10
N ASP A 124 0.99 24.29 23.29
CA ASP A 124 -0.41 24.53 23.69
C ASP A 124 -1.23 25.49 22.79
N ASN A 125 -0.61 26.06 21.74
CA ASN A 125 -1.22 26.92 20.74
C ASN A 125 -1.94 26.18 19.58
N ASP A 126 -1.77 24.87 19.40
CA ASP A 126 -2.24 24.20 18.18
C ASP A 126 -3.77 24.02 18.10
N ILE A 127 -4.47 24.13 19.24
CA ILE A 127 -5.94 24.13 19.30
C ILE A 127 -6.54 25.43 18.70
N ALA A 128 -5.73 26.47 18.50
CA ALA A 128 -6.17 27.77 17.96
C ALA A 128 -5.89 27.98 16.45
N LEU A 129 -5.25 27.03 15.76
CA LEU A 129 -4.74 27.23 14.39
C LEU A 129 -5.75 26.97 13.25
N ALA A 130 -6.98 26.56 13.56
CA ALA A 130 -8.04 26.35 12.56
C ALA A 130 -8.56 27.65 11.90
N ALA A 131 -8.04 28.82 12.27
CA ALA A 131 -8.58 30.13 11.87
C ALA A 131 -7.68 30.97 10.93
N ASN A 132 -6.47 30.53 10.57
CA ASN A 132 -5.57 31.30 9.70
C ASN A 132 -4.89 30.43 8.61
N GLU A 133 -5.44 30.47 7.39
CA GLU A 133 -4.97 29.71 6.21
C GLU A 133 -3.48 29.95 5.86
N GLU A 134 -2.94 31.12 6.16
CA GLU A 134 -1.53 31.46 5.87
C GLU A 134 -0.51 30.71 6.77
N LYS A 135 -0.86 30.39 8.02
CA LYS A 135 0.03 29.64 8.93
C LYS A 135 0.02 28.14 8.66
N THR A 136 -1.13 27.59 8.26
CA THR A 136 -1.27 26.17 7.90
C THR A 136 -0.41 25.78 6.69
N SER A 137 -0.22 26.70 5.75
CA SER A 137 0.62 26.47 4.56
C SER A 137 2.12 26.45 4.89
N GLN A 138 2.57 27.23 5.87
CA GLN A 138 3.96 27.22 6.34
C GLN A 138 4.29 25.97 7.14
N THR A 139 3.41 25.52 8.04
CA THR A 139 3.64 24.32 8.86
C THR A 139 3.66 23.03 8.04
N HIS A 140 2.91 22.95 6.93
CA HIS A 140 2.95 21.79 6.04
C HIS A 140 4.29 21.66 5.31
N VAL A 141 4.85 22.79 4.85
CA VAL A 141 6.15 22.81 4.15
C VAL A 141 7.30 22.50 5.13
N GLU A 142 7.23 23.02 6.36
CA GLU A 142 8.21 22.71 7.42
C GLU A 142 8.21 21.22 7.79
N ARG A 143 7.09 20.53 7.59
CA ARG A 143 6.95 19.08 7.82
C ARG A 143 7.32 18.22 6.62
N GLY A 144 7.73 18.81 5.49
CA GLY A 144 8.04 18.07 4.25
C GLY A 144 6.81 17.64 3.44
N LEU A 145 5.61 18.10 3.79
CA LEU A 145 4.38 17.81 3.04
C LEU A 145 4.31 18.66 1.77
N LEU A 146 3.78 18.05 0.71
CA LEU A 146 3.58 18.70 -0.57
C LEU A 146 2.11 19.01 -0.79
N HIS A 147 1.80 20.11 -1.46
CA HIS A 147 0.42 20.35 -1.90
C HIS A 147 0.03 19.44 -3.07
N LEU A 148 -1.23 19.03 -3.10
CA LEU A 148 -1.75 18.35 -4.29
C LEU A 148 -1.66 19.25 -5.51
N THR A 149 -1.22 18.68 -6.62
CA THR A 149 -1.32 19.35 -7.92
C THR A 149 -2.74 19.25 -8.49
N ALA A 150 -3.03 20.02 -9.54
CA ALA A 150 -4.29 19.89 -10.27
C ALA A 150 -4.42 18.51 -10.96
N ARG A 151 -3.31 17.83 -11.27
CA ARG A 151 -3.32 16.45 -11.77
C ARG A 151 -3.74 15.50 -10.66
N ASP A 152 -3.14 15.63 -9.49
CA ASP A 152 -3.39 14.75 -8.34
C ASP A 152 -4.86 14.82 -7.94
N ARG A 153 -5.41 16.03 -7.78
CA ARG A 153 -6.85 16.24 -7.49
C ARG A 153 -7.76 15.57 -8.52
N ARG A 154 -7.46 15.73 -9.82
CA ARG A 154 -8.24 15.10 -10.90
C ARG A 154 -8.11 13.59 -10.88
N ARG A 155 -6.96 13.05 -10.48
CA ARG A 155 -6.74 11.62 -10.35
C ARG A 155 -7.52 11.05 -9.17
N ALA A 156 -7.37 11.63 -7.99
CA ALA A 156 -8.09 11.20 -6.78
C ALA A 156 -9.61 11.19 -6.99
N LYS A 157 -10.18 12.27 -7.57
CA LYS A 157 -11.62 12.33 -7.88
C LYS A 157 -12.07 11.20 -8.81
N ARG A 158 -11.32 10.95 -9.90
CA ARG A 158 -11.62 9.82 -10.82
C ARG A 158 -11.50 8.47 -10.15
N MET A 159 -10.58 8.30 -9.19
CA MET A 159 -10.43 7.06 -8.45
C MET A 159 -11.62 6.82 -7.51
N LEU A 160 -12.16 7.88 -6.90
CA LEU A 160 -13.37 7.76 -6.05
C LEU A 160 -14.61 7.30 -6.83
N GLU A 161 -14.65 7.56 -8.14
CA GLU A 161 -15.68 7.07 -9.06
C GLU A 161 -15.49 5.58 -9.44
N TRP A 162 -14.42 4.93 -9.00
CA TRP A 162 -14.21 3.50 -9.29
C TRP A 162 -15.17 2.66 -8.44
N ASP A 163 -16.10 2.02 -9.13
CA ASP A 163 -16.96 1.01 -8.55
C ASP A 163 -16.15 -0.29 -8.32
N ASN A 164 -16.14 -0.77 -7.07
CA ASN A 164 -15.13 -1.70 -6.54
C ASN A 164 -15.18 -3.11 -7.20
N ALA A 165 -16.29 -3.51 -7.82
CA ALA A 165 -16.46 -4.83 -8.42
C ALA A 165 -16.84 -4.76 -9.92
N SER A 166 -17.74 -3.87 -10.29
CA SER A 166 -18.35 -3.84 -11.63
C SER A 166 -17.41 -3.27 -12.70
N SER A 167 -16.52 -2.34 -12.34
CA SER A 167 -15.74 -1.57 -13.31
C SER A 167 -14.40 -2.21 -13.70
N MET A 168 -13.97 -3.27 -13.02
CA MET A 168 -12.67 -3.94 -13.23
C MET A 168 -12.78 -5.34 -13.85
N GLY A 169 -13.99 -5.80 -14.19
CA GLY A 169 -14.20 -7.10 -14.86
C GLY A 169 -13.87 -8.31 -14.00
N LEU A 170 -13.80 -8.14 -12.67
CA LEU A 170 -13.52 -9.22 -11.73
C LEU A 170 -14.82 -10.00 -11.46
N PRO A 171 -14.83 -11.34 -11.56
CA PRO A 171 -15.95 -12.13 -11.09
C PRO A 171 -16.05 -11.96 -9.57
N ASN A 172 -17.06 -11.21 -9.14
CA ASN A 172 -17.59 -11.16 -7.78
C ASN A 172 -16.53 -11.28 -6.65
N VAL A 173 -15.71 -10.25 -6.48
CA VAL A 173 -14.84 -10.11 -5.29
C VAL A 173 -15.65 -9.97 -3.99
N ALA A 174 -16.98 -9.85 -4.08
CA ALA A 174 -17.88 -10.00 -2.93
C ALA A 174 -17.91 -11.41 -2.32
N ASN A 175 -17.13 -12.37 -2.86
CA ASN A 175 -17.02 -13.72 -2.31
C ASN A 175 -15.66 -14.07 -1.68
N CYS A 176 -14.77 -13.09 -1.42
CA CYS A 176 -13.76 -13.27 -0.37
C CYS A 176 -14.36 -13.06 1.03
N ASN A 177 -15.59 -13.55 1.25
CA ASN A 177 -16.00 -14.03 2.55
C ASN A 177 -15.22 -15.34 2.80
N ILE A 178 -13.93 -15.22 3.17
CA ILE A 178 -13.32 -16.26 3.98
C ILE A 178 -14.24 -16.35 5.20
N ALA A 179 -14.85 -17.52 5.39
CA ALA A 179 -15.84 -17.77 6.42
C ALA A 179 -15.38 -17.21 7.79
N SER A 180 -16.10 -16.25 8.33
CA SER A 180 -16.07 -15.93 9.76
C SER A 180 -17.50 -15.95 10.28
N GLY A 181 -18.00 -17.17 10.48
CA GLY A 181 -18.97 -17.39 11.53
C GLY A 181 -18.23 -17.28 12.86
N HIS A 182 -18.03 -16.07 13.38
CA HIS A 182 -18.03 -15.71 14.79
C HIS A 182 -17.72 -14.21 14.95
N ASP A 183 -18.61 -13.55 15.70
CA ASP A 183 -18.51 -12.22 16.31
C ASP A 183 -18.34 -10.99 15.39
N ASN A 184 -19.37 -10.13 15.44
CA ASN A 184 -19.49 -8.85 14.73
C ASN A 184 -18.45 -7.81 15.17
N VAL A 185 -17.20 -8.00 14.78
CA VAL A 185 -16.23 -6.91 14.72
C VAL A 185 -16.25 -6.41 13.28
N GLU A 186 -16.69 -5.16 13.06
CA GLU A 186 -16.58 -4.48 11.78
C GLU A 186 -15.09 -4.34 11.43
N VAL A 187 -14.51 -5.38 10.82
CA VAL A 187 -13.16 -5.29 10.24
C VAL A 187 -13.28 -4.32 9.08
N GLU A 188 -12.67 -3.15 9.23
CA GLU A 188 -12.62 -2.11 8.20
C GLU A 188 -12.11 -2.75 6.90
N ASP A 189 -13.00 -2.92 5.92
CA ASP A 189 -12.65 -3.57 4.65
C ASP A 189 -11.53 -2.75 4.00
N GLU A 190 -10.35 -3.36 3.77
CA GLU A 190 -9.23 -2.70 3.09
C GLU A 190 -9.66 -2.09 1.74
N ALA A 191 -10.74 -2.60 1.12
CA ALA A 191 -11.34 -2.02 -0.08
C ALA A 191 -12.02 -0.65 0.12
N THR A 192 -12.23 -0.21 1.36
CA THR A 192 -12.72 1.12 1.73
C THR A 192 -11.60 2.04 2.24
N ALA A 193 -10.53 1.49 2.81
CA ALA A 193 -9.42 2.25 3.37
C ALA A 193 -8.78 3.21 2.34
N TRP A 194 -8.54 2.76 1.10
CA TRP A 194 -7.95 3.62 0.07
C TRP A 194 -8.87 4.78 -0.36
N LYS A 195 -10.20 4.61 -0.32
CA LYS A 195 -11.16 5.68 -0.62
C LYS A 195 -11.14 6.74 0.47
N ARG A 196 -11.12 6.31 1.74
CA ARG A 196 -10.97 7.18 2.90
C ARG A 196 -9.70 8.02 2.78
N GLU A 197 -8.56 7.39 2.49
CA GLU A 197 -7.29 8.10 2.38
C GLU A 197 -7.27 9.11 1.21
N LEU A 198 -7.87 8.78 0.06
CA LEU A 198 -8.04 9.75 -1.03
C LEU A 198 -8.94 10.95 -0.64
N GLN A 199 -9.99 10.71 0.13
CA GLN A 199 -10.86 11.78 0.62
C GLN A 199 -10.12 12.68 1.60
N VAL A 200 -9.39 12.11 2.56
CA VAL A 200 -8.57 12.87 3.52
C VAL A 200 -7.51 13.69 2.77
N MET A 201 -6.82 13.09 1.80
CA MET A 201 -5.84 13.76 0.95
C MET A 201 -6.44 14.96 0.21
N LEU A 202 -7.64 14.81 -0.35
CA LEU A 202 -8.38 15.90 -1.00
C LEU A 202 -8.83 16.99 -0.03
N MET A 203 -9.28 16.61 1.19
CA MET A 203 -9.73 17.56 2.22
C MET A 203 -8.59 18.41 2.75
N LEU A 204 -7.44 17.80 3.04
CA LEU A 204 -6.26 18.50 3.50
C LEU A 204 -5.49 19.20 2.38
N ASN A 205 -5.72 18.81 1.12
CA ASN A 205 -5.02 19.28 -0.06
C ASN A 205 -3.48 19.10 0.03
N VAL A 206 -3.05 17.98 0.63
CA VAL A 206 -1.64 17.59 0.79
C VAL A 206 -1.37 16.18 0.27
N LYS A 207 -0.10 15.88 0.02
CA LYS A 207 0.49 14.58 -0.30
C LYS A 207 1.88 14.46 0.35
N ALA A 208 2.42 13.26 0.43
CA ALA A 208 3.75 13.02 1.00
C ALA A 208 4.48 11.89 0.26
N GLU A 209 5.79 12.05 0.08
CA GLU A 209 6.68 11.00 -0.43
C GLU A 209 7.20 10.17 0.77
N ILE A 210 7.45 8.87 0.60
CA ILE A 210 7.98 7.98 1.67
C ILE A 210 9.28 8.53 2.26
N GLN A 211 10.07 9.25 1.46
CA GLN A 211 11.33 9.89 1.85
C GLN A 211 11.17 10.88 3.01
N ILE A 212 9.96 11.40 3.26
CA ILE A 212 9.65 12.24 4.42
C ILE A 212 9.93 11.52 5.76
N LEU A 213 9.88 10.19 5.76
CA LEU A 213 10.15 9.35 6.94
C LEU A 213 11.64 9.18 7.24
N SER A 214 12.52 9.63 6.35
CA SER A 214 13.97 9.55 6.53
C SER A 214 14.59 10.80 7.19
N ASP A 215 13.75 11.76 7.61
CA ASP A 215 14.20 12.99 8.27
C ASP A 215 14.51 12.80 9.78
N GLN A 216 15.24 13.79 10.33
CA GLN A 216 16.12 13.75 11.52
C GLN A 216 15.67 13.04 12.82
N GLN A 217 14.41 12.59 12.97
CA GLN A 217 13.88 12.00 14.20
C GLN A 217 13.73 10.46 14.15
N MET A 218 13.62 9.85 12.97
CA MET A 218 13.43 8.40 12.82
C MET A 218 13.95 7.96 11.45
N SER A 219 14.53 6.76 11.38
CA SER A 219 14.95 6.21 10.09
C SER A 219 13.78 5.49 9.41
N LEU A 220 13.79 5.41 8.08
CA LEU A 220 12.79 4.66 7.31
C LEU A 220 12.71 3.20 7.78
N GLU A 221 13.86 2.61 8.16
CA GLU A 221 13.94 1.24 8.66
C GLU A 221 13.20 1.08 9.99
N ALA A 222 13.39 2.01 10.94
CA ALA A 222 12.70 1.97 12.24
C ALA A 222 11.18 2.10 12.08
N TRP A 223 10.73 3.00 11.19
CA TRP A 223 9.31 3.13 10.86
C TRP A 223 8.75 1.87 10.21
N LEU A 224 9.51 1.27 9.29
CA LEU A 224 9.10 0.06 8.59
C LEU A 224 9.04 -1.14 9.55
N GLU A 225 9.97 -1.26 10.49
CA GLU A 225 9.93 -2.28 11.55
C GLU A 225 8.67 -2.16 12.42
N GLU A 226 8.33 -0.94 12.87
CA GLU A 226 7.08 -0.68 13.60
C GLU A 226 5.86 -1.10 12.78
N LYS A 227 5.79 -0.68 11.51
CA LYS A 227 4.67 -1.03 10.62
C LYS A 227 4.55 -2.52 10.35
N LEU A 228 5.66 -3.20 10.11
CA LEU A 228 5.65 -4.65 9.88
C LEU A 228 5.19 -5.38 11.14
N LEU A 229 5.60 -4.96 12.33
CA LEU A 229 5.15 -5.54 13.60
C LEU A 229 3.64 -5.33 13.82
N GLU A 230 3.12 -4.13 13.54
CA GLU A 230 1.68 -3.83 13.62
C GLU A 230 0.84 -4.69 12.67
N ASN A 231 1.39 -5.07 11.51
CA ASN A 231 0.68 -5.77 10.43
C ASN A 231 1.08 -7.25 10.28
N THR A 232 1.90 -7.79 11.18
CA THR A 232 2.22 -9.23 11.20
C THR A 232 1.08 -9.96 11.91
N PRO A 233 0.44 -10.95 11.27
CA PRO A 233 -0.58 -11.76 11.94
C PRO A 233 0.01 -12.40 13.22
N LEU A 234 -0.70 -12.30 14.34
CA LEU A 234 -0.32 -13.02 15.55
C LEU A 234 -0.40 -14.53 15.25
N VAL A 235 0.75 -15.21 15.36
CA VAL A 235 0.89 -16.67 15.19
C VAL A 235 0.27 -17.41 16.37
#